data_AF-A0A4Q4ZWR4-F1
#
_entry.id   AF-A0A4Q4ZWR4-F1
#
_cell.length_a   1.000
_cell.length_b   1.000
_cell.length_c   1.000
_cell.angle_alpha   90.00
_cell.angle_beta   90.00
_cell.angle_gamma   90.00
#
_symmetry.space_group_name_H-M   'P 1'
#
loop_
_entity.id
_entity.type
_entity.pdbx_description
1 polymer ?
#
loop_
_entity_poly.entity_id
_entity_poly.type
_entity_poly.pdbx_seq_one_letter_code
_entity_poly.pdbx_strand_id
1 'polypeptide(L)'
;MPWPSVIDAFLDDERDATYARCEEMARTIFGKNFAVKPVKNQGQLSYTFVGVTATAKSILSFRLEAGRTDPDVLKLAKEIHGGLVPDAEFCGHAQTPAGKTIFVYKMPLLPGKVFWSIAVPDFHLDEGAVAKRDAMVKSLARSRTIPGGHTAPNPIT
;
A
#
# COMPACT_ATOMS: atom_id res chain seq x y z
N MET A 1 13.20 17.91 -10.21
CA MET A 1 13.55 16.70 -9.43
C MET A 1 12.30 16.18 -8.75
N PRO A 2 12.04 14.86 -8.71
CA PRO A 2 10.97 14.33 -7.87
C PRO A 2 11.31 14.65 -6.41
N TRP A 3 10.31 15.08 -5.64
CA TRP A 3 10.49 15.34 -4.22
C TRP A 3 10.84 14.02 -3.51
N PRO A 4 11.84 14.00 -2.61
CA PRO A 4 12.10 12.83 -1.78
C PRO A 4 10.84 12.50 -0.98
N SER A 5 10.57 11.21 -0.79
CA SER A 5 9.44 10.81 0.05
C SER A 5 9.69 11.24 1.50
N VAL A 6 8.62 11.44 2.29
CA VAL A 6 8.78 11.83 3.71
C VAL A 6 9.66 10.84 4.48
N ILE A 7 9.59 9.55 4.17
CA ILE A 7 10.46 8.54 4.76
C ILE A 7 11.93 8.69 4.32
N ASP A 8 12.21 9.02 3.07
CA ASP A 8 13.59 9.29 2.65
C ASP A 8 14.17 10.51 3.38
N ALA A 9 13.38 11.59 3.52
CA ALA A 9 13.79 12.78 4.26
C ALA A 9 13.94 12.53 5.77
N PHE A 10 13.10 11.66 6.33
CA PHE A 10 13.19 11.26 7.74
C PHE A 10 14.44 10.42 8.04
N LEU A 11 14.83 9.56 7.10
CA LEU A 11 16.01 8.71 7.23
C LEU A 11 17.30 9.46 6.87
N ASP A 12 17.21 10.43 5.96
CA ASP A 12 18.32 11.30 5.55
C ASP A 12 19.55 10.47 5.12
N ASP A 13 20.72 10.74 5.70
CA ASP A 13 21.97 10.01 5.45
C ASP A 13 21.90 8.50 5.80
N GLU A 14 20.93 8.08 6.63
CA GLU A 14 20.79 6.67 7.04
C GLU A 14 19.89 5.86 6.10
N ARG A 15 19.33 6.47 5.04
CA ARG A 15 18.35 5.84 4.16
C ARG A 15 18.82 4.48 3.64
N ASP A 16 20.00 4.44 3.03
CA ASP A 16 20.47 3.24 2.34
C ASP A 16 20.80 2.11 3.33
N ALA A 17 21.43 2.44 4.46
CA ALA A 17 21.69 1.50 5.54
C ALA A 17 20.40 0.96 6.15
N THR A 18 19.40 1.82 6.35
CA THR A 18 18.08 1.44 6.87
C THR A 18 17.35 0.54 5.90
N TYR A 19 17.36 0.84 4.59
CA TYR A 19 16.71 0.04 3.57
C TYR A 19 17.35 -1.33 3.39
N ALA A 20 18.69 -1.42 3.46
CA ALA A 20 19.40 -2.69 3.48
C ALA A 20 18.97 -3.55 4.68
N ARG A 21 18.89 -2.95 5.88
CA ARG A 21 18.41 -3.66 7.08
C ARG A 21 16.95 -4.09 6.98
N CYS A 22 16.09 -3.26 6.38
CA CYS A 22 14.70 -3.62 6.12
C CYS A 22 14.59 -4.79 5.14
N GLU A 23 15.45 -4.84 4.12
CA GLU A 23 15.51 -5.95 3.16
C GLU A 23 15.93 -7.26 3.83
N GLU A 24 16.98 -7.24 4.66
CA GLU A 24 17.41 -8.39 5.44
C GLU A 24 16.30 -8.89 6.36
N MET A 25 15.64 -7.98 7.08
CA MET A 25 14.51 -8.32 7.94
C MET A 25 13.33 -8.88 7.14
N ALA A 26 13.05 -8.34 5.94
CA ALA A 26 12.01 -8.85 5.06
C ALA A 26 12.31 -10.28 4.61
N ARG A 27 13.55 -10.58 4.22
CA ARG A 27 13.99 -11.94 3.86
C ARG A 27 13.83 -12.91 5.03
N THR A 28 14.12 -12.47 6.24
CA THR A 28 13.92 -13.27 7.46
C THR A 28 12.44 -13.52 7.74
N ILE A 29 11.59 -12.49 7.71
CA ILE A 29 10.15 -12.60 8.03
C ILE A 29 9.37 -13.40 6.98
N PHE A 30 9.71 -13.22 5.69
CA PHE A 30 9.09 -14.03 4.64
C PHE A 30 9.63 -15.47 4.65
N GLY A 31 10.90 -15.65 4.98
CA GLY A 31 11.58 -16.94 4.96
C GLY A 31 12.14 -17.30 3.58
N LYS A 32 12.94 -18.38 3.56
CA LYS A 32 13.80 -18.77 2.42
C LYS A 32 13.07 -19.07 1.10
N ASN A 33 11.78 -19.40 1.17
CA ASN A 33 11.00 -19.80 -0.01
C ASN A 33 10.41 -18.62 -0.79
N PHE A 34 10.56 -17.39 -0.28
CA PHE A 34 10.03 -16.20 -0.91
C PHE A 34 11.09 -15.48 -1.72
N ALA A 35 10.75 -15.14 -2.97
CA ALA A 35 11.45 -14.09 -3.70
C ALA A 35 10.98 -12.74 -3.16
N VAL A 36 11.90 -12.01 -2.51
CA VAL A 36 11.63 -10.70 -1.89
C VAL A 36 12.13 -9.59 -2.80
N LYS A 37 11.28 -8.59 -3.05
CA LYS A 37 11.63 -7.41 -3.83
C LYS A 37 10.92 -6.16 -3.30
N PRO A 38 11.55 -4.98 -3.33
CA PRO A 38 10.86 -3.73 -3.02
C PRO A 38 9.75 -3.47 -4.05
N VAL A 39 8.66 -2.83 -3.62
CA VAL A 39 7.65 -2.35 -4.57
C VAL A 39 8.19 -1.19 -5.40
N LYS A 40 7.72 -1.07 -6.64
CA LYS A 40 8.12 0.02 -7.54
C LYS A 40 7.70 1.40 -7.01
N ASN A 41 6.52 1.48 -6.42
CA ASN A 41 5.96 2.73 -5.90
C ASN A 41 5.95 2.67 -4.37
N GLN A 42 6.94 3.31 -3.75
CA GLN A 42 7.04 3.40 -2.30
C GLN A 42 6.08 4.47 -1.74
N GLY A 43 5.68 4.29 -0.49
CA GLY A 43 4.77 5.22 0.18
C GLY A 43 5.53 6.40 0.80
N GLN A 44 4.82 7.51 1.02
CA GLN A 44 5.42 8.69 1.66
C GLN A 44 5.94 8.39 3.07
N LEU A 45 5.22 7.57 3.84
CA LEU A 45 5.55 7.22 5.23
C LEU A 45 5.98 5.76 5.39
N SER A 46 6.27 5.06 4.28
CA SER A 46 6.48 3.63 4.33
C SER A 46 7.39 3.11 3.23
N TYR A 47 8.25 2.17 3.59
CA TYR A 47 9.04 1.36 2.68
C TYR A 47 8.50 -0.07 2.66
N THR A 48 8.20 -0.62 1.49
CA THR A 48 7.41 -1.84 1.34
C THR A 48 8.07 -2.84 0.39
N PHE A 49 8.02 -4.10 0.79
CA PHE A 49 8.46 -5.24 0.02
C PHE A 49 7.27 -6.14 -0.34
N VAL A 50 7.38 -6.81 -1.47
CA VAL A 50 6.53 -7.94 -1.85
C VAL A 50 7.36 -9.20 -1.75
N GLY A 51 6.85 -10.16 -1.00
CA GLY A 51 7.29 -11.55 -1.01
C GLY A 51 6.40 -12.36 -1.94
N VAL A 52 7.01 -13.15 -2.83
CA VAL A 52 6.30 -14.06 -3.73
C VAL A 52 6.84 -15.49 -3.58
N THR A 53 5.95 -16.46 -3.39
CA THR A 53 6.22 -17.89 -3.60
C THR A 53 5.45 -18.39 -4.83
N ALA A 54 5.55 -19.69 -5.12
CA ALA A 54 4.74 -20.33 -6.15
C ALA A 54 3.23 -20.22 -5.89
N THR A 55 2.80 -20.10 -4.63
CA THR A 55 1.39 -20.20 -4.24
C THR A 55 0.86 -18.97 -3.48
N ALA A 56 1.74 -18.10 -2.97
CA ALA A 56 1.35 -17.01 -2.10
C ALA A 56 2.06 -15.70 -2.45
N LYS A 57 1.35 -14.59 -2.21
CA LYS A 57 1.90 -13.24 -2.29
C LYS A 57 1.54 -12.49 -1.04
N SER A 58 2.54 -11.91 -0.42
CA SER A 58 2.39 -11.10 0.79
C SER A 58 3.19 -9.82 0.65
N ILE A 59 2.77 -8.79 1.35
CA ILE A 59 3.49 -7.54 1.48
C ILE A 59 4.01 -7.41 2.89
N LEU A 60 5.18 -6.81 3.02
CA LEU A 60 5.76 -6.40 4.28
C LEU A 60 6.00 -4.89 4.19
N SER A 61 5.38 -4.13 5.07
CA SER A 61 5.41 -2.67 5.07
C SER A 61 6.09 -2.18 6.34
N PHE A 62 7.19 -1.46 6.14
CA PHE A 62 7.97 -0.75 7.14
C PHE A 62 7.45 0.68 7.20
N ARG A 63 6.97 1.14 8.35
CA ARG A 63 6.22 2.40 8.48
C ARG A 63 6.83 3.28 9.55
N LEU A 64 6.88 4.58 9.29
CA LEU A 64 7.13 5.56 10.34
C LEU A 64 5.96 5.60 11.34
N GLU A 65 6.18 6.12 12.55
CA GLU A 65 5.13 6.29 13.57
C GLU A 65 3.90 7.03 13.00
N ALA A 66 4.12 8.12 12.27
CA ALA A 66 3.04 8.90 11.65
C ALA A 66 2.22 8.11 10.62
N GLY A 67 2.76 7.01 10.08
CA GLY A 67 2.11 6.12 9.13
C GLY A 67 1.67 4.79 9.73
N ARG A 68 1.70 4.65 11.05
CA ARG A 68 1.36 3.43 11.78
C ARG A 68 -0.09 3.02 11.52
N THR A 69 -0.32 1.72 11.37
CA THR A 69 -1.69 1.20 11.19
C THR A 69 -2.40 1.21 12.54
N ASP A 70 -3.47 1.99 12.62
CA ASP A 70 -4.39 1.99 13.76
C ASP A 70 -5.27 0.73 13.71
N PRO A 71 -5.25 -0.12 14.76
CA PRO A 71 -6.01 -1.36 14.77
C PRO A 71 -7.53 -1.16 14.80
N ASP A 72 -8.03 -0.08 15.43
CA ASP A 72 -9.46 0.21 15.51
C ASP A 72 -9.97 0.71 14.15
N VAL A 73 -9.19 1.54 13.46
CA VAL A 73 -9.49 1.96 12.09
C VAL A 73 -9.47 0.77 11.14
N LEU A 74 -8.47 -0.12 11.25
CA LEU A 74 -8.39 -1.33 10.42
C LEU A 74 -9.59 -2.26 10.66
N LYS A 75 -9.97 -2.44 11.93
CA LYS A 75 -11.14 -3.24 12.32
C LYS A 75 -12.41 -2.65 11.72
N LEU A 76 -12.64 -1.35 11.89
CA LEU A 76 -13.80 -0.67 11.31
C LEU A 76 -13.82 -0.79 9.78
N ALA A 77 -12.68 -0.60 9.12
CA ALA A 77 -12.58 -0.78 7.67
C ALA A 77 -12.94 -2.20 7.24
N LYS A 78 -12.50 -3.22 7.99
CA LYS A 78 -12.84 -4.62 7.75
C LYS A 78 -14.33 -4.90 7.93
N GLU A 79 -14.96 -4.32 8.95
CA GLU A 79 -16.40 -4.45 9.19
C GLU A 79 -17.22 -3.86 8.03
N ILE A 80 -16.79 -2.73 7.47
CA ILE A 80 -17.49 -2.05 6.37
C ILE A 80 -17.20 -2.70 5.00
N HIS A 81 -15.97 -3.12 4.74
CA HIS A 81 -15.50 -3.52 3.40
C HIS A 81 -15.14 -5.00 3.25
N GLY A 82 -15.20 -5.79 4.33
CA GLY A 82 -14.96 -7.22 4.33
C GLY A 82 -13.61 -7.61 3.72
N GLY A 83 -13.64 -8.54 2.75
CA GLY A 83 -12.45 -9.09 2.09
C GLY A 83 -11.62 -8.10 1.26
N LEU A 84 -12.10 -6.86 1.07
CA LEU A 84 -11.36 -5.80 0.37
C LEU A 84 -10.30 -5.14 1.27
N VAL A 85 -10.33 -5.40 2.57
CA VAL A 85 -9.34 -4.92 3.53
C VAL A 85 -8.46 -6.10 3.94
N PRO A 86 -7.13 -6.02 3.73
CA PRO A 86 -6.23 -7.11 4.10
C PRO A 86 -6.15 -7.23 5.62
N ASP A 87 -5.99 -8.44 6.12
CA ASP A 87 -5.63 -8.65 7.51
C ASP A 87 -4.17 -8.22 7.70
N ALA A 88 -3.93 -7.29 8.62
CA ALA A 88 -2.60 -6.78 8.92
C ALA A 88 -2.07 -7.40 10.21
N GLU A 89 -0.98 -8.12 10.10
CA GLU A 89 -0.24 -8.70 11.20
C GLU A 89 0.89 -7.74 11.61
N PHE A 90 0.97 -7.38 12.89
CA PHE A 90 2.10 -6.62 13.42
C PHE A 90 3.28 -7.56 13.71
N CYS A 91 4.40 -7.37 13.02
CA CYS A 91 5.58 -8.23 13.14
C CYS A 91 6.64 -7.68 14.11
N GLY A 92 6.38 -6.53 14.73
CA GLY A 92 7.32 -5.84 15.62
C GLY A 92 7.88 -4.56 15.02
N HIS A 93 9.06 -4.17 15.48
CA HIS A 93 9.72 -2.93 15.08
C HIS A 93 11.18 -3.16 14.67
N ALA A 94 11.69 -2.30 13.79
CA ALA A 94 13.10 -2.14 13.49
C ALA A 94 13.59 -0.79 14.00
N GLN A 95 14.90 -0.67 14.22
CA GLN A 95 15.55 0.60 14.52
C GLN A 95 16.51 1.00 13.42
N THR A 96 16.52 2.29 13.07
CA THR A 96 17.57 2.87 12.22
C THR A 96 18.89 2.91 13.00
N PRO A 97 20.03 3.17 12.34
CA PRO A 97 21.30 3.36 13.02
C PRO A 97 21.26 4.46 14.11
N ALA A 98 20.52 5.56 13.90
CA ALA A 98 20.27 6.59 14.91
C ALA A 98 19.18 6.23 15.95
N GLY A 99 18.69 4.99 15.95
CA GLY A 99 17.69 4.53 16.93
C GLY A 99 16.26 4.96 16.65
N LYS A 100 15.95 5.51 15.47
CA LYS A 100 14.57 5.86 15.08
C LYS A 100 13.76 4.57 14.89
N THR A 101 12.51 4.55 15.35
CA THR A 101 11.66 3.35 15.30
C THR A 101 10.88 3.26 13.99
N ILE A 102 10.84 2.06 13.41
CA ILE A 102 10.07 1.74 12.20
C ILE A 102 9.21 0.51 12.50
N PHE A 103 7.90 0.62 12.26
CA PHE A 103 6.92 -0.44 12.54
C PHE A 103 6.77 -1.37 11.35
N VAL A 104 6.69 -2.67 11.62
CA VAL A 104 6.68 -3.69 10.57
C VAL A 104 5.33 -4.41 10.56
N TYR A 105 4.69 -4.43 9.39
CA TYR A 105 3.40 -5.07 9.19
C TYR A 105 3.44 -6.02 8.01
N LYS A 106 2.93 -7.24 8.19
CA LYS A 106 2.74 -8.23 7.13
C LYS A 106 1.27 -8.33 6.76
N MET A 107 0.98 -8.38 5.47
CA MET A 107 -0.38 -8.49 4.94
C MET A 107 -0.40 -9.39 3.71
N PRO A 108 -1.52 -10.09 3.41
CA PRO A 108 -1.70 -10.71 2.12
C PRO A 108 -1.74 -9.66 1.01
N LEU A 109 -1.15 -9.96 -0.14
CA LEU A 109 -1.32 -9.11 -1.32
C LEU A 109 -2.70 -9.40 -1.92
N LEU A 110 -3.62 -8.44 -1.80
CA LEU A 110 -4.95 -8.59 -2.35
C LEU A 110 -4.90 -8.68 -3.89
N PRO A 111 -5.71 -9.57 -4.50
CA PRO A 111 -5.82 -9.63 -5.94
C PRO A 111 -6.47 -8.35 -6.47
N GLY A 112 -5.89 -7.76 -7.49
CA GLY A 112 -6.43 -6.56 -8.10
C GLY A 112 -5.44 -5.89 -9.03
N LYS A 113 -5.94 -4.93 -9.81
CA LYS A 113 -5.13 -4.02 -10.61
C LYS A 113 -5.27 -2.64 -10.01
N VAL A 114 -4.16 -1.93 -9.84
CA VAL A 114 -4.19 -0.52 -9.47
C VAL A 114 -4.94 0.25 -10.55
N PHE A 115 -5.89 1.10 -10.15
CA PHE A 115 -6.76 1.83 -11.07
C PHE A 115 -5.99 2.52 -12.20
N TRP A 116 -4.86 3.16 -11.88
CA TRP A 116 -4.02 3.82 -12.86
C TRP A 116 -3.50 2.89 -13.95
N SER A 117 -3.20 1.63 -13.65
CA SER A 117 -2.80 0.67 -14.70
C SER A 117 -3.91 0.36 -15.72
N ILE A 118 -5.16 0.67 -15.36
CA ILE A 118 -6.34 0.52 -16.22
C ILE A 118 -6.68 1.86 -16.90
N ALA A 119 -6.51 2.97 -16.18
CA ALA A 119 -6.93 4.30 -16.59
C ALA A 119 -5.90 5.08 -17.45
N VAL A 120 -4.62 4.68 -17.47
CA VAL A 120 -3.55 5.40 -18.20
C VAL A 120 -3.84 5.65 -19.70
N PRO A 121 -4.55 4.80 -20.46
CA PRO A 121 -4.89 5.14 -21.85
C PRO A 121 -5.75 6.41 -22.01
N ASP A 122 -6.55 6.77 -20.99
CA ASP A 122 -7.59 7.82 -21.11
C ASP A 122 -7.24 9.13 -20.38
N PHE A 123 -6.16 9.16 -19.60
CA PHE A 123 -5.84 10.27 -18.69
C PHE A 123 -4.39 10.75 -18.81
N HIS A 124 -4.03 11.37 -19.93
CA HIS A 124 -2.86 12.25 -19.99
C HIS A 124 -3.12 13.50 -19.13
N LEU A 125 -2.30 13.75 -18.11
CA LEU A 125 -2.43 14.90 -17.21
C LEU A 125 -1.83 16.15 -17.89
N ASP A 126 -2.67 16.99 -18.47
CA ASP A 126 -2.39 18.39 -18.82
C ASP A 126 -3.22 19.33 -17.93
N GLU A 127 -3.13 20.65 -18.16
CA GLU A 127 -3.68 21.74 -17.34
C GLU A 127 -5.20 21.65 -17.00
N GLY A 128 -5.96 20.72 -17.62
CA GLY A 128 -7.34 20.37 -17.25
C GLY A 128 -7.50 19.46 -16.01
N ALA A 129 -6.66 19.62 -14.99
CA ALA A 129 -6.52 18.67 -13.87
C ALA A 129 -7.79 18.46 -13.03
N VAL A 130 -8.68 19.44 -12.93
CA VAL A 130 -9.91 19.35 -12.12
C VAL A 130 -10.99 18.53 -12.83
N ALA A 131 -11.25 18.77 -14.12
CA ALA A 131 -12.23 18.01 -14.89
C ALA A 131 -11.83 16.53 -15.04
N LYS A 132 -10.51 16.26 -15.16
CA LYS A 132 -9.98 14.89 -15.17
C LYS A 132 -10.06 14.21 -13.81
N ARG A 133 -9.90 14.94 -12.69
CA ARG A 133 -10.18 14.42 -11.33
C ARG A 133 -11.66 14.06 -11.17
N ASP A 134 -12.58 14.91 -11.62
CA ASP A 134 -14.01 14.60 -11.56
C ASP A 134 -14.39 13.41 -12.45
N ALA A 135 -13.82 13.33 -13.66
CA ALA A 135 -13.99 12.18 -14.54
C ALA A 135 -13.41 10.89 -13.94
N MET A 136 -12.25 10.98 -13.26
CA MET A 136 -11.64 9.88 -12.52
C MET A 136 -12.54 9.42 -11.37
N VAL A 137 -13.05 10.34 -10.54
CA VAL A 137 -13.96 10.01 -9.43
C VAL A 137 -15.22 9.33 -9.97
N LYS A 138 -15.81 9.85 -11.05
CA LYS A 138 -16.95 9.23 -11.72
C LYS A 138 -16.61 7.85 -12.30
N SER A 139 -15.41 7.66 -12.83
CA SER A 139 -14.95 6.37 -13.37
C SER A 139 -14.73 5.32 -12.25
N LEU A 140 -14.11 5.74 -11.14
CA LEU A 140 -13.94 4.92 -9.94
C LEU A 140 -15.29 4.50 -9.33
N ALA A 141 -16.27 5.39 -9.32
CA ALA A 141 -17.61 5.06 -8.85
C ALA A 141 -18.28 3.99 -9.72
N ARG A 142 -18.08 4.03 -11.05
CA ARG A 142 -18.63 3.05 -11.99
C ARG A 142 -17.95 1.68 -11.93
N SER A 143 -16.63 1.64 -11.73
CA SER A 143 -15.88 0.38 -11.63
C SER A 143 -16.15 -0.41 -10.34
N ARG A 144 -16.88 0.18 -9.39
CA ARG A 144 -17.41 -0.48 -8.19
C ARG A 144 -18.61 -1.40 -8.47
N THR A 145 -19.09 -1.49 -9.71
CA THR A 145 -20.15 -2.44 -10.10
C THR A 145 -19.57 -3.84 -10.27
N ILE A 146 -19.80 -4.70 -9.28
CA ILE A 146 -19.33 -6.10 -9.27
C ILE A 146 -20.09 -6.90 -10.35
N PRO A 147 -19.43 -7.81 -11.10
CA PRO A 147 -20.12 -8.86 -11.84
C PRO A 147 -20.68 -9.87 -10.83
N GLY A 148 -21.95 -9.69 -10.47
CA GLY A 148 -22.63 -10.43 -9.41
C GLY A 148 -23.70 -9.53 -8.82
N GLY A 149 -24.81 -9.41 -9.55
CA GLY A 149 -25.78 -8.35 -9.38
C GLY A 149 -26.41 -8.31 -8.00
N HIS A 150 -26.47 -7.11 -7.43
CA HIS A 150 -27.63 -6.57 -6.72
C HIS A 150 -27.71 -5.11 -7.15
N THR A 151 -28.77 -4.76 -7.88
CA THR A 151 -29.12 -3.38 -8.20
C THR A 151 -29.41 -2.63 -6.91
N ALA A 152 -28.75 -1.49 -6.71
CA ALA A 152 -29.14 -0.55 -5.66
C ALA A 152 -30.62 -0.13 -5.88
N PRO A 153 -31.43 -0.02 -4.82
CA PRO A 153 -32.80 0.46 -4.96
C PRO A 153 -32.79 1.92 -5.43
N ASN A 154 -33.70 2.24 -6.36
CA ASN A 154 -33.92 3.60 -6.84
C ASN A 154 -34.07 4.59 -5.68
N PRO A 155 -33.49 5.80 -5.77
CA PRO A 155 -33.82 6.85 -4.84
C PRO A 155 -35.32 7.14 -4.93
N ILE A 156 -35.97 7.12 -3.77
CA ILE A 156 -37.37 7.53 -3.59
C ILE A 156 -37.41 9.05 -3.84
N THR A 157 -38.17 9.42 -4.88
CA THR A 157 -38.74 10.73 -5.29
C THR A 157 -37.89 11.97 -5.12
#